data_AF-A0ABD3WPX8-F1
#
_entry.id   AF-A0ABD3WPX8-F1
#
_cell.length_a   1.000
_cell.length_b   1.000
_cell.length_c   1.000
_cell.angle_alpha   90.00
_cell.angle_beta   90.00
_cell.angle_gamma   90.00
#
_symmetry.space_group_name_H-M   'P 1'
#
loop_
_entity.id
_entity.type
_entity.pdbx_description
1 polymer ?
#
loop_
_entity_poly.entity_id
_entity_poly.type
_entity_poly.pdbx_seq_one_letter_code
_entity_poly.pdbx_strand_id
1 'polypeptide(L)'
;MAANRKRKVDNENRQFNDDLTVQYCFVQQHTNVICLLCHSTAAVAKVSNIKRHYGTKYEDFNNLIGDERTARIESLRHSLNRQQNLFSKQSADFSA
;
A
#
# COMPACT_ATOMS: atom_id res chain seq x y z
N MET A 1 8.35 3.80 -38.19
CA MET A 1 9.27 3.74 -37.03
C MET A 1 8.50 4.14 -35.78
N ALA A 2 8.02 3.17 -34.99
CA ALA A 2 7.29 3.47 -33.76
C ALA A 2 8.29 3.86 -32.67
N ALA A 3 8.44 5.16 -32.42
CA ALA A 3 9.27 5.67 -31.34
C ALA A 3 8.72 5.13 -30.01
N ASN A 4 9.45 4.17 -29.43
CA ASN A 4 9.23 3.65 -28.10
C ASN A 4 9.52 4.78 -27.09
N ARG A 5 8.55 5.65 -26.88
CA ARG A 5 8.62 6.72 -25.88
C ARG A 5 8.57 6.06 -24.50
N LYS A 6 9.75 5.73 -23.97
CA LYS A 6 9.92 5.34 -22.56
C LYS A 6 9.26 6.42 -21.71
N ARG A 7 8.12 6.10 -21.10
CA ARG A 7 7.40 7.01 -20.21
C ARG A 7 8.26 7.23 -18.95
N LYS A 8 8.76 8.45 -18.76
CA LYS A 8 9.41 8.85 -17.50
C LYS A 8 8.34 8.92 -16.41
N VAL A 9 8.47 8.05 -15.41
CA VAL A 9 7.52 7.92 -14.29
C VAL A 9 7.47 9.17 -13.41
N ASP A 10 8.58 9.91 -13.32
CA ASP A 10 8.69 11.15 -12.53
C ASP A 10 7.71 12.26 -12.94
N ASN A 11 7.26 12.30 -14.20
CA ASN A 11 6.44 13.41 -14.71
C ASN A 11 4.94 13.28 -14.42
N GLU A 12 4.48 12.17 -13.85
CA GLU A 12 3.04 11.92 -13.69
C GLU A 12 2.47 12.31 -12.33
N ASN A 13 3.28 12.88 -11.40
CA ASN A 13 2.83 13.35 -10.08
C ASN A 13 1.76 12.43 -9.47
N ARG A 14 2.00 11.12 -9.53
CA ARG A 14 1.04 10.09 -9.12
C ARG A 14 1.05 10.00 -7.61
N GLN A 15 0.51 11.04 -6.99
CA GLN A 15 0.30 11.11 -5.56
C GLN A 15 -0.67 10.00 -5.18
N PHE A 16 -0.32 9.26 -4.13
CA PHE A 16 -1.22 8.31 -3.54
C PHE A 16 -2.45 9.08 -3.02
N ASN A 17 -3.64 8.55 -3.26
CA ASN A 17 -4.87 9.09 -2.69
C ASN A 17 -5.27 8.22 -1.50
N ASP A 18 -5.61 8.84 -0.37
CA ASP A 18 -6.11 8.14 0.81
C ASP A 18 -7.37 7.29 0.54
N ASP A 19 -8.13 7.61 -0.51
CA ASP A 19 -9.24 6.80 -1.01
C ASP A 19 -8.82 5.36 -1.33
N LEU A 20 -7.57 5.16 -1.77
CA LEU A 20 -7.00 3.82 -2.02
C LEU A 20 -6.82 3.01 -0.74
N THR A 21 -6.69 3.68 0.42
CA THR A 21 -6.65 3.00 1.72
C THR A 21 -8.00 2.38 2.02
N VAL A 22 -9.08 3.14 1.85
CA VAL A 22 -10.46 2.70 2.16
C VAL A 22 -10.94 1.66 1.14
N GLN A 23 -10.63 1.88 -0.14
CA GLN A 23 -11.08 1.00 -1.22
C GLN A 23 -10.24 -0.26 -1.38
N TYR A 24 -8.92 -0.20 -1.20
CA TYR A 24 -8.03 -1.32 -1.57
C TYR A 24 -7.11 -1.78 -0.44
N CYS A 25 -7.21 -1.21 0.76
CA CYS A 25 -6.37 -1.54 1.91
C CYS A 25 -4.87 -1.33 1.62
N PHE A 26 -4.51 -0.29 0.88
CA PHE A 26 -3.12 0.10 0.64
C PHE A 26 -2.76 1.35 1.45
N VAL A 27 -1.49 1.50 1.80
CA VAL A 27 -0.97 2.70 2.47
C VAL A 27 0.31 3.17 1.81
N GLN A 28 0.49 4.48 1.68
CA GLN A 28 1.77 5.04 1.27
C GLN A 28 2.73 5.06 2.47
N GLN A 29 3.95 4.59 2.23
CA GLN A 29 5.05 4.58 3.18
C GLN A 29 6.28 5.15 2.47
N HIS A 30 6.60 6.40 2.77
CA HIS A 30 7.63 7.18 2.05
C HIS A 30 7.36 7.20 0.53
N THR A 31 8.25 6.59 -0.25
CA THR A 31 8.18 6.49 -1.72
C THR A 31 7.42 5.26 -2.20
N ASN A 32 7.15 4.30 -1.31
CA ASN A 32 6.55 3.02 -1.65
C ASN A 32 5.10 2.93 -1.19
N VAL A 33 4.35 1.99 -1.75
CA VAL A 33 2.98 1.69 -1.34
C VAL A 33 2.90 0.26 -0.84
N ILE A 34 2.32 0.03 0.34
CA ILE A 34 2.29 -1.28 1.00
C ILE A 34 0.84 -1.77 1.07
N CYS A 35 0.61 -3.03 0.73
CA CYS A 35 -0.67 -3.70 0.97
C CYS A 35 -0.80 -4.08 2.44
N LEU A 36 -1.88 -3.67 3.10
CA LEU A 36 -2.14 -4.02 4.50
C LEU A 36 -2.50 -5.49 4.71
N LEU A 37 -2.86 -6.22 3.65
CA LEU A 37 -3.35 -7.61 3.76
C LEU A 37 -2.26 -8.67 3.58
N CYS A 38 -1.26 -8.45 2.72
CA CYS A 38 -0.09 -9.34 2.57
C CYS A 38 1.26 -8.67 2.82
N HIS A 39 1.27 -7.38 3.17
CA HIS A 39 2.48 -6.60 3.39
C HIS A 39 3.40 -6.55 2.15
N SER A 40 2.85 -6.79 0.95
CA SER A 40 3.59 -6.65 -0.30
C SER A 40 3.78 -5.18 -0.64
N THR A 41 5.00 -4.83 -1.02
CA THR A 41 5.38 -3.47 -1.40
C THR A 41 5.30 -3.29 -2.91
N ALA A 42 4.61 -2.25 -3.36
CA ALA A 42 4.62 -1.75 -4.72
C ALA A 42 5.51 -0.50 -4.79
N ALA A 43 6.60 -0.57 -5.56
CA ALA A 43 7.51 0.56 -5.79
C ALA A 43 6.88 1.72 -6.58
N VAL A 44 5.70 1.49 -7.19
CA VAL A 44 4.97 2.51 -7.94
C VAL A 44 3.54 2.56 -7.42
N ALA A 45 3.12 3.75 -6.96
CA ALA A 45 1.76 4.09 -6.55
C ALA A 45 0.78 4.16 -7.74
N LYS A 46 0.77 3.13 -8.59
CA LYS A 46 -0.10 3.07 -9.76
C LYS A 46 -1.41 2.38 -9.37
N VAL A 47 -2.51 3.11 -9.48
CA VAL A 47 -3.88 2.60 -9.20
C VAL A 47 -4.15 1.29 -9.93
N SER A 48 -3.69 1.11 -11.17
CA SER A 48 -3.86 -0.15 -11.91
C SER A 48 -3.19 -1.36 -11.23
N ASN A 49 -2.03 -1.14 -10.60
CA ASN A 49 -1.30 -2.20 -9.90
C ASN A 49 -2.04 -2.55 -8.61
N ILE A 50 -2.53 -1.54 -7.89
CA ILE A 50 -3.32 -1.68 -6.66
C ILE A 50 -4.62 -2.44 -6.94
N LYS A 51 -5.39 -2.00 -7.93
CA LYS A 51 -6.66 -2.64 -8.35
C LYS A 51 -6.44 -4.10 -8.73
N ARG A 52 -5.43 -4.37 -9.57
CA ARG A 52 -5.11 -5.75 -9.99
C ARG A 52 -4.70 -6.61 -8.80
N HIS A 53 -3.82 -6.11 -7.93
CA HIS A 53 -3.39 -6.84 -6.75
C HIS A 53 -4.57 -7.20 -5.86
N TYR A 54 -5.41 -6.22 -5.55
CA TYR A 54 -6.58 -6.40 -4.70
C TYR A 54 -7.58 -7.40 -5.29
N GLY A 55 -7.96 -7.22 -6.56
CA GLY A 55 -8.91 -8.11 -7.23
C GLY A 55 -8.41 -9.55 -7.41
N THR A 56 -7.11 -9.80 -7.50
CA THR A 56 -6.58 -11.17 -7.65
C THR A 56 -6.46 -11.96 -6.35
N LYS A 57 -6.33 -11.26 -5.20
CA LYS A 57 -5.97 -11.90 -3.93
C LYS A 57 -7.01 -11.74 -2.82
N TYR A 58 -7.90 -10.76 -2.93
CA TYR A 58 -8.75 -10.32 -1.83
C TYR A 58 -10.20 -10.13 -2.25
N GLU A 59 -10.71 -10.97 -3.16
CA GLU A 59 -12.15 -10.98 -3.48
C GLU A 59 -13.00 -11.18 -2.22
N ASP A 60 -12.56 -12.00 -1.27
CA ASP A 60 -13.27 -12.20 0.00
C ASP A 60 -13.39 -10.91 0.83
N PHE A 61 -12.44 -9.99 0.68
CA PHE A 61 -12.44 -8.73 1.40
C PHE A 61 -13.43 -7.71 0.80
N ASN A 62 -13.97 -7.97 -0.40
CA ASN A 62 -15.10 -7.20 -0.93
C ASN A 62 -16.41 -7.48 -0.20
N ASN A 63 -16.52 -8.64 0.45
CA ASN A 63 -17.71 -8.99 1.23
C ASN A 63 -17.82 -8.17 2.52
N LEU A 64 -16.70 -7.59 2.98
CA LEU A 64 -16.67 -6.67 4.12
C LEU A 64 -17.08 -5.27 3.66
N ILE A 65 -18.21 -4.79 4.16
CA ILE A 65 -18.83 -3.50 3.79
C ILE A 65 -19.10 -2.67 5.05
N GLY A 66 -19.11 -1.35 4.89
CA GLY A 66 -19.46 -0.41 5.97
C GLY A 66 -18.42 -0.38 7.08
N ASP A 67 -18.89 -0.26 8.32
CA ASP A 67 -18.05 -0.05 9.50
C ASP A 67 -17.09 -1.23 9.79
N GLU A 68 -17.51 -2.45 9.46
CA GLU A 68 -16.68 -3.65 9.64
C GLU A 68 -15.41 -3.60 8.78
N ARG A 69 -15.54 -3.09 7.54
CA ARG A 69 -14.41 -2.88 6.64
C ARG A 69 -13.44 -1.85 7.22
N THR A 70 -13.96 -0.72 7.67
CA THR A 70 -13.17 0.39 8.21
C THR A 70 -12.41 -0.04 9.47
N ALA A 71 -13.10 -0.71 10.40
CA ALA A 71 -12.49 -1.26 11.61
C ALA A 71 -11.38 -2.27 11.30
N ARG A 72 -11.58 -3.11 10.27
CA ARG A 72 -10.55 -4.06 9.84
C ARG A 72 -9.33 -3.35 9.25
N ILE A 73 -9.54 -2.32 8.44
CA ILE A 73 -8.46 -1.51 7.86
C ILE A 73 -7.65 -0.81 8.96
N GLU A 74 -8.31 -0.22 9.96
CA GLU A 74 -7.65 0.43 11.09
C GLU A 74 -6.82 -0.56 11.91
N SER A 75 -7.36 -1.73 12.22
CA SER A 75 -6.63 -2.79 12.92
C SER A 75 -5.38 -3.22 12.15
N LEU A 76 -5.47 -3.38 10.83
CA LEU A 76 -4.31 -3.71 9.99
C LEU A 76 -3.28 -2.57 9.96
N ARG A 77 -3.72 -1.30 9.91
CA ARG A 77 -2.82 -0.14 10.01
C ARG A 77 -2.06 -0.12 11.34
N HIS A 78 -2.75 -0.35 12.46
CA HIS A 78 -2.11 -0.40 13.77
C HIS A 78 -1.11 -1.56 13.88
N SER A 79 -1.47 -2.74 13.35
CA SER A 79 -0.56 -3.88 13.29
C SER A 79 0.71 -3.56 12.49
N LEU A 80 0.56 -2.96 11.30
CA LEU A 80 1.69 -2.56 10.46
C LEU A 80 2.59 -1.54 11.18
N ASN A 81 2.00 -0.50 11.78
CA ASN A 81 2.77 0.52 12.50
C ASN A 81 3.52 -0.08 13.69
N ARG A 82 2.88 -0.98 14.46
CA ARG A 82 3.51 -1.70 15.56
C ARG A 82 4.70 -2.53 15.06
N GLN A 83 4.55 -3.26 13.95
CA GLN A 83 5.63 -4.02 13.35
C GLN A 83 6.80 -3.10 12.94
N GLN A 84 6.52 -2.02 12.21
CA GLN A 84 7.54 -1.05 11.79
C GLN A 84 8.29 -0.46 12.97
N ASN A 85 7.58 -0.06 14.04
CA ASN A 85 8.18 0.54 15.22
C ASN A 85 9.12 -0.42 15.96
N LEU A 86 8.84 -1.73 15.94
CA LEU A 86 9.73 -2.74 16.51
C LEU A 86 11.03 -2.86 15.71
N PHE A 87 10.97 -2.87 14.38
CA PHE A 87 12.15 -2.95 13.51
C PHE A 87 13.01 -1.68 13.60
N SER A 88 12.39 -0.50 13.66
CA SER A 88 13.12 0.77 13.79
C SER A 88 13.85 0.89 15.15
N LYS A 89 13.28 0.34 16.23
CA LYS A 89 13.96 0.29 17.53
C LYS A 89 15.20 -0.60 17.50
N GLN A 90 15.11 -1.79 16.90
CA GLN A 90 16.26 -2.71 16.80
C GLN A 90 17.41 -2.13 15.96
N SER A 91 17.12 -1.37 14.90
CA SER A 91 18.16 -0.71 14.11
C SER A 91 18.91 0.39 14.86
N ALA A 92 18.27 1.04 15.84
CA ALA A 92 18.90 2.06 16.66
C ALA A 92 19.85 1.44 17.71
N ASP A 93 19.45 0.32 18.32
CA ASP A 93 20.27 -0.39 19.32
C ASP A 93 21.50 -1.10 18.73
N PHE A 94 21.49 -1.46 17.44
CA PHE A 94 22.64 -2.09 16.76
C PHE A 94 23.65 -1.09 16.16
N SER A 95 23.34 0.21 16.21
CA SER A 95 24.21 1.28 15.68
C SER A 95 24.93 2.06 16.80
N ALA A 96 24.90 1.56 18.04
CA ALA A 96 25.52 2.16 19.23
C ALA A 96 26.80 1.44 19.64
#